data_AF-A0A8C6WTT3-F1
#
_entry.id   AF-A0A8C6WTT3-F1
#
_cell.length_a   1.000
_cell.length_b   1.000
_cell.length_c   1.000
_cell.angle_alpha   90.00
_cell.angle_beta   90.00
_cell.angle_gamma   90.00
#
_symmetry.space_group_name_H-M   'P 1'
#
loop_
_entity.id
_entity.type
_entity.pdbx_description
1 polymer ?
#
loop_
_entity_poly.entity_id
_entity_poly.type
_entity_poly.pdbx_seq_one_letter_code
_entity_poly.pdbx_strand_id
1 'polypeptide(L)'
;MNNDDSTIKNNVSLNVELTAEQWKKKWEKEKEKNKTLKNSVTWLETELNRWRKGETVPAEEQFDKEKANAEVQALDAAPANGPKLTDAEREKCEAEMAKLYKELDDKDEEINQQSQLLEKLKEQMLDQEELLTSSRQGHDTLQTELNRLLAENEASKEEVKEVLQALEELAVNYDQKSQEVENKTRSLRLSSSLASIDSELQKLKEMTNHQKKRVTEMMSSLLKDLAEIGIAVGSNDIKQQESTGMMDEEFTMVRLYISKMKSEVKTMVKRSKQLESSQAECAQKVKDTERELTACQLRISQQEVKIKSVTESLQSAEQKKRELEETVDSLNEEIVRLKTQGEFSLIKSANEVKEAVERQILSHREAHQKQISKLRDELDSKDKQIADIQEQNQKIILEQETLKVEHEKLRAADVEKSKQLEELTALQDRREQARQDLKGLEETVARELQTLHSLRRLFVQDLSSRVRKNAEDPDTTAAQRQKISFLENNLEQLTKVHKQLLRDNADLRCEIPKLEKRFRATIDRVKALESALKEAKESAAKERKQYQQEMDRIKEAAVKPKNMGRRNSAIIGLSVRVGRAGYGRSFQSVGATAWKERSPLVLKPVRGTMSRCCS
;
A
#
# COMPACT_ATOMS: atom_id res chain seq x y z
N MET A 1 8.87 -92.43 -16.86
CA MET A 1 7.41 -92.29 -17.00
C MET A 1 7.19 -91.07 -17.89
N ASN A 2 6.34 -91.23 -18.90
CA ASN A 2 6.41 -90.59 -20.21
C ASN A 2 6.49 -89.04 -20.18
N ASN A 3 7.46 -88.52 -20.93
CA ASN A 3 7.51 -87.13 -21.37
C ASN A 3 6.46 -86.95 -22.48
N ASP A 4 5.41 -86.18 -22.22
CA ASP A 4 4.52 -85.70 -23.26
C ASP A 4 5.02 -84.33 -23.74
N ASP A 5 5.83 -84.36 -24.80
CA ASP A 5 6.14 -83.19 -25.61
C ASP A 5 4.84 -82.69 -26.25
N SER A 6 4.24 -81.64 -25.67
CA SER A 6 3.09 -80.95 -26.25
C SER A 6 3.53 -80.16 -27.49
N THR A 7 3.64 -80.86 -28.62
CA THR A 7 3.86 -80.25 -29.92
C THR A 7 2.56 -79.53 -30.32
N ILE A 8 2.58 -78.20 -30.33
CA ILE A 8 1.49 -77.38 -30.87
C ILE A 8 1.29 -77.77 -32.34
N LYS A 9 0.22 -78.50 -32.66
CA LYS A 9 -0.18 -78.79 -34.04
C LYS A 9 -0.66 -77.48 -34.66
N ASN A 10 0.24 -76.80 -35.36
CA ASN A 10 -0.10 -75.66 -36.20
C ASN A 10 -0.94 -76.18 -37.39
N ASN A 11 -2.27 -76.07 -37.30
CA ASN A 11 -3.18 -76.49 -38.35
C ASN A 11 -3.29 -75.35 -39.37
N VAL A 12 -2.31 -75.25 -40.27
CA VAL A 12 -2.34 -74.31 -41.39
C VAL A 12 -3.34 -74.83 -42.42
N SER A 13 -4.57 -74.30 -42.38
CA SER A 13 -5.54 -74.49 -43.46
C SER A 13 -5.27 -73.45 -44.55
N LEU A 14 -5.12 -73.90 -45.80
CA LEU A 14 -5.10 -73.02 -46.99
C LEU A 14 -6.29 -72.06 -46.91
N ASN A 15 -6.02 -70.75 -47.03
CA ASN A 15 -7.06 -69.73 -47.06
C ASN A 15 -7.83 -69.88 -48.37
N VAL A 16 -8.92 -70.65 -48.33
CA VAL A 16 -9.80 -70.83 -49.49
C VAL A 16 -10.55 -69.50 -49.68
N GLU A 17 -10.26 -68.79 -50.76
CA GLU A 17 -11.04 -67.63 -51.18
C GLU A 17 -12.46 -68.10 -51.51
N LEU A 18 -13.36 -67.85 -50.57
CA LEU A 18 -14.78 -68.13 -50.73
C LEU A 18 -15.43 -66.89 -51.34
N THR A 19 -16.25 -67.06 -52.37
CA THR A 19 -17.08 -65.97 -52.86
C THR A 19 -18.03 -65.47 -51.76
N ALA A 20 -18.50 -64.22 -51.84
CA ALA A 20 -19.41 -63.64 -50.84
C ALA A 20 -20.64 -64.52 -50.57
N GLU A 21 -21.17 -65.21 -51.60
CA GLU A 21 -22.26 -66.18 -51.46
C GLU A 21 -21.84 -67.44 -50.70
N GLN A 22 -20.62 -67.94 -50.91
CA GLN A 22 -20.08 -69.07 -50.18
C GLN A 22 -19.78 -68.71 -48.72
N TRP A 23 -19.28 -67.50 -48.45
CA TRP A 23 -19.14 -66.95 -47.10
C TRP A 23 -20.48 -66.79 -46.41
N LYS A 24 -21.48 -66.22 -47.08
CA LYS A 24 -22.84 -66.08 -46.54
C LYS A 24 -23.44 -67.45 -46.21
N LYS A 25 -23.26 -68.45 -47.08
CA LYS A 25 -23.76 -69.81 -46.84
C LYS A 25 -23.03 -70.51 -45.70
N LYS A 26 -21.70 -70.35 -45.58
CA LYS A 26 -20.94 -70.86 -44.44
C LYS A 26 -21.29 -70.15 -43.14
N TRP A 27 -21.45 -68.83 -43.18
CA TRP A 27 -21.85 -68.04 -42.01
C TRP A 27 -23.27 -68.38 -41.56
N GLU A 28 -24.24 -68.54 -42.45
CA GLU A 28 -25.60 -68.98 -42.06
C GLU A 28 -25.59 -70.40 -41.47
N LYS A 29 -24.79 -71.32 -42.03
CA LYS A 29 -24.59 -72.65 -41.44
C LYS A 29 -23.97 -72.57 -40.04
N GLU A 30 -22.91 -71.79 -39.88
CA GLU A 30 -22.21 -71.64 -38.60
C GLU A 30 -23.06 -70.90 -37.57
N LYS A 31 -23.85 -69.92 -38.01
CA LYS A 31 -24.81 -69.19 -37.18
C LYS A 31 -25.93 -70.10 -36.70
N GLU A 32 -26.48 -70.97 -37.55
CA GLU A 32 -27.48 -71.96 -37.11
C GLU A 32 -26.84 -73.01 -36.18
N LYS A 33 -25.62 -73.49 -36.45
CA LYS A 33 -24.87 -74.33 -35.50
C LYS A 33 -24.69 -73.64 -34.15
N ASN A 34 -24.26 -72.37 -34.15
CA ASN A 34 -24.03 -71.58 -32.94
C ASN A 34 -25.34 -71.30 -32.19
N LYS A 35 -26.46 -71.10 -32.91
CA LYS A 35 -27.79 -71.00 -32.32
C LYS A 35 -28.22 -72.30 -31.63
N THR A 36 -28.02 -73.46 -32.26
CA THR A 36 -28.29 -74.77 -31.65
C THR A 36 -27.42 -75.02 -30.41
N LEU A 37 -26.14 -74.63 -30.47
CA LEU A 37 -25.23 -74.71 -29.32
C LEU A 37 -25.64 -73.76 -28.19
N LYS A 38 -26.02 -72.52 -28.50
CA LYS A 38 -26.54 -71.56 -27.51
C LYS A 38 -27.81 -72.07 -26.85
N ASN A 39 -28.74 -72.64 -27.61
CA ASN A 39 -29.95 -73.26 -27.07
C ASN A 39 -29.60 -74.40 -26.12
N SER A 40 -28.64 -75.25 -26.50
CA SER A 40 -28.14 -76.33 -25.65
C SER A 40 -27.50 -75.82 -24.35
N VAL A 41 -26.71 -74.74 -24.42
CA VAL A 41 -26.11 -74.08 -23.26
C VAL A 41 -27.19 -73.49 -22.34
N THR A 42 -28.16 -72.75 -22.88
CA THR A 42 -29.25 -72.19 -22.06
C THR A 42 -30.06 -73.28 -21.37
N TRP A 43 -30.28 -74.40 -22.05
CA TRP A 43 -30.97 -75.56 -21.50
C TRP A 43 -30.17 -76.16 -20.33
N LEU A 44 -28.85 -76.35 -20.51
CA LEU A 44 -27.94 -76.82 -19.46
C LEU A 44 -27.85 -75.83 -18.28
N GLU A 45 -27.88 -74.53 -18.55
CA GLU A 45 -27.88 -73.50 -17.50
C GLU A 45 -29.19 -73.51 -16.70
N THR A 46 -30.35 -73.67 -17.35
CA THR A 46 -31.62 -73.81 -16.65
C THR A 46 -31.64 -75.05 -15.77
N GLU A 47 -31.12 -76.16 -16.28
CA GLU A 47 -31.00 -77.42 -15.55
C GLU A 47 -30.10 -77.29 -14.32
N LEU A 48 -28.91 -76.73 -14.52
CA LEU A 48 -27.93 -76.51 -13.47
C LEU A 48 -28.42 -75.51 -12.41
N ASN A 49 -29.22 -74.52 -12.81
CA ASN A 49 -29.87 -73.61 -11.88
C ASN A 49 -30.96 -74.28 -11.03
N ARG A 50 -31.71 -75.25 -11.58
CA ARG A 50 -32.68 -76.06 -10.80
C ARG A 50 -31.96 -76.93 -9.78
N TRP A 51 -30.87 -77.59 -10.18
CA TRP A 51 -30.02 -78.36 -9.26
C TRP A 51 -29.44 -77.49 -8.14
N ARG A 52 -28.96 -76.27 -8.46
CA ARG A 52 -28.46 -75.33 -7.45
C ARG A 52 -29.53 -74.81 -6.48
N LYS A 53 -30.80 -74.81 -6.88
CA LYS A 53 -31.96 -74.46 -6.03
C LYS A 53 -32.46 -75.63 -5.18
N GLY A 54 -31.85 -76.81 -5.31
CA GLY A 54 -32.19 -78.01 -4.53
C GLY A 54 -33.31 -78.87 -5.12
N GLU A 55 -33.76 -78.59 -6.35
CA GLU A 55 -34.70 -79.44 -7.08
C GLU A 55 -33.94 -80.57 -7.80
N THR A 56 -34.42 -81.81 -7.68
CA THR A 56 -33.98 -82.94 -8.52
C THR A 56 -34.76 -82.96 -9.82
N VAL A 57 -34.08 -82.87 -10.96
CA VAL A 57 -34.73 -82.92 -12.27
C VAL A 57 -34.86 -84.38 -12.75
N PRO A 58 -36.06 -84.83 -13.15
CA PRO A 58 -36.31 -86.19 -13.66
C PRO A 58 -35.47 -86.53 -14.89
N ALA A 59 -35.12 -87.81 -15.06
CA ALA A 59 -34.25 -88.28 -16.15
C ALA A 59 -34.81 -88.02 -17.56
N GLU A 60 -36.15 -87.91 -17.73
CA GLU A 60 -36.74 -87.53 -19.02
C GLU A 60 -36.58 -86.04 -19.36
N GLU A 61 -36.33 -85.20 -18.35
CA GLU A 61 -36.12 -83.75 -18.46
C GLU A 61 -34.63 -83.37 -18.39
N GLN A 62 -33.69 -84.33 -18.43
CA GLN A 62 -32.23 -84.09 -18.40
C GLN A 62 -31.64 -83.92 -19.81
N PHE A 63 -30.47 -83.26 -19.91
CA PHE A 63 -29.88 -82.90 -21.21
C PHE A 63 -29.49 -84.18 -21.96
N ASP A 64 -30.17 -84.45 -23.08
CA ASP A 64 -29.80 -85.56 -23.94
C ASP A 64 -28.61 -85.18 -24.82
N LYS A 65 -27.42 -85.59 -24.34
CA LYS A 65 -26.14 -85.36 -25.01
C LYS A 65 -26.04 -86.07 -26.36
N GLU A 66 -26.76 -87.18 -26.59
CA GLU A 66 -26.70 -87.92 -27.86
C GLU A 66 -27.56 -87.24 -28.93
N LYS A 67 -28.75 -86.75 -28.55
CA LYS A 67 -29.65 -86.04 -29.47
C LYS A 67 -29.08 -84.70 -29.96
N ALA A 68 -28.47 -83.93 -29.05
CA ALA A 68 -27.86 -82.65 -29.40
C ALA A 68 -26.64 -82.80 -30.35
N ASN A 69 -25.88 -83.89 -30.19
CA ASN A 69 -24.71 -84.15 -31.03
C ASN A 69 -25.11 -84.63 -32.45
N ALA A 70 -26.24 -85.34 -32.56
CA ALA A 70 -26.80 -85.76 -33.84
C ALA A 70 -27.33 -84.57 -34.67
N GLU A 71 -27.95 -83.56 -34.05
CA GLU A 71 -28.40 -82.34 -34.74
C GLU A 71 -27.24 -81.50 -35.27
N VAL A 72 -26.12 -81.43 -34.55
CA VAL A 72 -24.91 -80.70 -35.00
C VAL A 72 -24.22 -81.45 -36.16
N GLN A 73 -24.18 -82.78 -36.12
CA GLN A 73 -23.59 -83.60 -37.20
C GLN A 73 -24.44 -83.60 -38.48
N ALA A 74 -25.77 -83.55 -38.38
CA ALA A 74 -26.66 -83.49 -39.54
C ALA A 74 -26.46 -82.22 -40.41
N LEU A 75 -25.94 -81.13 -39.83
CA LEU A 75 -25.67 -79.87 -40.53
C LEU A 75 -24.37 -79.86 -41.36
N ASP A 76 -23.47 -80.83 -41.15
CA ASP A 76 -22.17 -80.93 -41.83
C ASP A 76 -22.16 -81.78 -43.10
N ALA A 77 -23.27 -82.45 -43.45
CA ALA A 77 -23.35 -83.28 -44.65
C ALA A 77 -23.77 -82.48 -45.90
N ALA A 78 -22.82 -81.96 -46.69
CA ALA A 78 -23.03 -81.58 -48.09
C ALA A 78 -21.72 -81.62 -48.92
N PRO A 79 -21.76 -81.99 -50.21
CA PRO A 79 -20.62 -82.47 -50.98
C PRO A 79 -19.72 -81.35 -51.52
N ALA A 80 -18.40 -81.57 -51.44
CA ALA A 80 -17.38 -80.72 -52.05
C ALA A 80 -17.20 -81.10 -53.53
N ASN A 81 -17.92 -80.45 -54.44
CA ASN A 81 -17.60 -80.42 -55.86
C ASN A 81 -17.79 -78.98 -56.37
N GLY A 82 -16.70 -78.22 -56.45
CA GLY A 82 -16.65 -76.93 -57.12
C GLY A 82 -16.56 -77.13 -58.65
N PRO A 83 -17.29 -76.35 -59.48
CA PRO A 83 -17.16 -76.43 -60.93
C PRO A 83 -15.80 -75.88 -61.37
N LYS A 84 -15.18 -76.50 -62.38
CA LYS A 84 -13.99 -75.98 -63.06
C LYS A 84 -14.41 -74.77 -63.91
N LEU A 85 -14.19 -73.57 -63.40
CA LEU A 85 -14.35 -72.30 -64.10
C LEU A 85 -13.41 -72.25 -65.32
N THR A 86 -13.95 -71.83 -66.46
CA THR A 86 -13.19 -71.60 -67.69
C THR A 86 -12.28 -70.37 -67.54
N ASP A 87 -11.18 -70.28 -68.29
CA ASP A 87 -10.20 -69.19 -68.13
C ASP A 87 -10.81 -67.79 -68.33
N ALA A 88 -11.84 -67.66 -69.18
CA ALA A 88 -12.58 -66.41 -69.38
C ALA A 88 -13.46 -66.01 -68.18
N GLU A 89 -13.99 -66.98 -67.42
CA GLU A 89 -14.73 -66.73 -66.18
C GLU A 89 -13.78 -66.38 -65.03
N ARG A 90 -12.56 -66.94 -65.06
CA ARG A 90 -11.49 -66.62 -64.10
C ARG A 90 -11.00 -65.19 -64.27
N GLU A 91 -10.74 -64.76 -65.51
CA GLU A 91 -10.31 -63.39 -65.82
C GLU A 91 -11.38 -62.34 -65.46
N LYS A 92 -12.67 -62.64 -65.69
CA LYS A 92 -13.78 -61.79 -65.21
C LYS A 92 -13.85 -61.71 -63.69
N CYS A 93 -13.64 -62.84 -63.01
CA CYS A 93 -13.65 -62.89 -61.55
C CYS A 93 -12.45 -62.11 -60.95
N GLU A 94 -11.27 -62.23 -61.55
CA GLU A 94 -10.08 -61.45 -61.18
C GLU A 94 -10.29 -59.94 -61.41
N ALA A 95 -10.92 -59.55 -62.52
CA ALA A 95 -11.27 -58.15 -62.80
C ALA A 95 -12.30 -57.58 -61.81
N GLU A 96 -13.34 -58.35 -61.45
CA GLU A 96 -14.30 -57.97 -60.41
C GLU A 96 -13.64 -57.85 -59.03
N MET A 97 -12.71 -58.76 -58.71
CA MET A 97 -11.97 -58.71 -57.46
C MET A 97 -11.06 -57.47 -57.38
N ALA A 98 -10.34 -57.14 -58.45
CA ALA A 98 -9.54 -55.91 -58.52
C ALA A 98 -10.42 -54.65 -58.39
N LYS A 99 -11.63 -54.68 -58.95
CA LYS A 99 -12.60 -53.58 -58.80
C LYS A 99 -13.08 -53.43 -57.36
N LEU A 100 -13.40 -54.53 -56.67
CA LEU A 100 -13.83 -54.50 -55.27
C LEU A 100 -12.71 -54.04 -54.33
N TYR A 101 -11.46 -54.45 -54.57
CA TYR A 101 -10.33 -53.93 -53.81
C TYR A 101 -10.16 -52.43 -53.97
N LYS A 102 -10.29 -51.94 -55.21
CA LYS A 102 -10.27 -50.50 -55.47
C LYS A 102 -11.42 -49.76 -54.79
N GLU A 103 -12.64 -50.30 -54.82
CA GLU A 103 -13.78 -49.70 -54.11
C GLU A 103 -13.57 -49.68 -52.59
N LEU A 104 -12.88 -50.67 -52.03
CA LEU A 104 -12.51 -50.69 -50.61
C LEU A 104 -11.47 -49.61 -50.28
N ASP A 105 -10.41 -49.49 -51.09
CA ASP A 105 -9.39 -48.46 -50.94
C ASP A 105 -10.01 -47.05 -51.04
N ASP A 106 -10.92 -46.84 -52.01
CA ASP A 106 -11.66 -45.58 -52.18
C ASP A 106 -12.54 -45.27 -50.95
N LYS A 107 -13.14 -46.30 -50.33
CA LYS A 107 -13.95 -46.16 -49.12
C LYS A 107 -13.12 -45.88 -47.87
N ASP A 108 -11.96 -46.51 -47.74
CA ASP A 108 -11.03 -46.23 -46.64
C ASP A 108 -10.47 -44.80 -46.72
N GLU A 109 -10.20 -44.31 -47.93
CA GLU A 109 -9.80 -42.92 -48.15
C GLU A 109 -10.95 -41.95 -47.82
N GLU A 110 -12.20 -42.27 -48.18
CA GLU A 110 -13.38 -41.49 -47.79
C GLU A 110 -13.55 -41.44 -46.25
N ILE A 111 -13.38 -42.56 -45.56
CA ILE A 111 -13.43 -42.64 -44.09
C ILE A 111 -12.31 -41.80 -43.46
N ASN A 112 -11.10 -41.86 -44.02
CA ASN A 112 -9.98 -41.06 -43.56
C ASN A 112 -10.24 -39.56 -43.71
N GLN A 113 -10.77 -39.14 -44.86
CA GLN A 113 -11.16 -37.74 -45.11
C GLN A 113 -12.27 -37.28 -44.16
N GLN A 114 -13.30 -38.10 -43.93
CA GLN A 114 -14.36 -37.79 -42.97
C GLN A 114 -13.82 -37.71 -41.53
N SER A 115 -12.90 -38.58 -41.15
CA SER A 115 -12.26 -38.57 -39.83
C SER A 115 -11.43 -37.30 -39.59
N GLN A 116 -10.67 -36.88 -40.60
CA GLN A 116 -9.92 -35.62 -40.55
C GLN A 116 -10.84 -34.40 -40.48
N LEU A 117 -11.95 -34.41 -41.21
CA LEU A 117 -12.95 -33.34 -41.14
C LEU A 117 -13.60 -33.29 -39.75
N LEU A 118 -13.95 -34.44 -39.18
CA LEU A 118 -14.50 -34.54 -37.82
C LEU A 118 -13.55 -33.97 -36.77
N GLU A 119 -12.26 -34.26 -36.87
CA GLU A 119 -11.27 -33.76 -35.92
C GLU A 119 -11.09 -32.24 -36.04
N LYS A 120 -11.06 -31.71 -37.26
CA LYS A 120 -11.06 -30.25 -37.50
C LYS A 120 -12.30 -29.57 -36.91
N LEU A 121 -13.48 -30.18 -37.07
CA LEU A 121 -14.73 -29.63 -36.51
C LEU A 121 -14.73 -29.68 -34.97
N LYS A 122 -14.16 -30.71 -34.35
CA LYS A 122 -14.00 -30.76 -32.89
C LYS A 122 -13.06 -29.67 -32.39
N GLU A 123 -11.92 -29.48 -33.06
CA GLU A 123 -10.96 -28.43 -32.70
C GLU A 123 -11.62 -27.04 -32.81
N GLN A 124 -12.39 -26.79 -33.87
CA GLN A 124 -13.19 -25.58 -34.00
C GLN A 124 -14.23 -25.39 -32.88
N MET A 125 -14.87 -26.47 -32.40
CA MET A 125 -15.78 -26.35 -31.26
C MET A 125 -15.06 -26.02 -29.97
N LEU A 126 -13.89 -26.62 -29.73
CA LEU A 126 -13.06 -26.33 -28.55
C LEU A 126 -12.61 -24.87 -28.55
N ASP A 127 -12.14 -24.36 -29.68
CA ASP A 127 -11.75 -22.95 -29.83
C ASP A 127 -12.93 -22.01 -29.54
N GLN A 128 -14.15 -22.37 -29.99
CA GLN A 128 -15.36 -21.61 -29.69
C GLN A 128 -15.74 -21.66 -28.20
N GLU A 129 -15.61 -22.81 -27.54
CA GLU A 129 -15.85 -22.96 -26.11
C GLU A 129 -14.85 -22.15 -25.27
N GLU A 130 -13.58 -22.14 -25.67
CA GLU A 130 -12.53 -21.33 -25.02
C GLU A 130 -12.82 -19.84 -25.20
N LEU A 131 -13.21 -19.41 -26.40
CA LEU A 131 -13.59 -18.02 -26.66
C LEU A 131 -14.81 -17.59 -25.83
N LEU A 132 -15.84 -18.45 -25.72
CA LEU A 132 -17.01 -18.19 -24.88
C LEU A 132 -16.64 -18.11 -23.40
N THR A 133 -15.74 -18.98 -22.95
CA THR A 133 -15.25 -18.98 -21.55
C THR A 133 -14.45 -17.72 -21.25
N SER A 134 -13.55 -17.33 -22.15
CA SER A 134 -12.79 -16.08 -22.07
C SER A 134 -13.71 -14.84 -22.07
N SER A 135 -14.73 -14.82 -22.94
CA SER A 135 -15.72 -13.74 -22.98
C SER A 135 -16.52 -13.63 -21.67
N ARG A 136 -16.93 -14.76 -21.09
CA ARG A 136 -17.61 -14.78 -19.78
C ARG A 136 -16.71 -14.26 -18.66
N GLN A 137 -15.45 -14.69 -18.61
CA GLN A 137 -14.48 -14.19 -17.63
C GLN A 137 -14.23 -12.68 -17.79
N GLY A 138 -14.16 -12.20 -19.03
CA GLY A 138 -14.08 -10.77 -19.32
C GLY A 138 -15.30 -10.00 -18.84
N HIS A 139 -16.50 -10.54 -19.04
CA HIS A 139 -17.75 -9.95 -18.53
C HIS A 139 -17.79 -9.91 -17.01
N ASP A 140 -17.41 -10.99 -16.33
CA ASP A 140 -17.33 -11.04 -14.86
C ASP A 140 -16.33 -10.00 -14.33
N THR A 141 -15.18 -9.88 -14.97
CA THR A 141 -14.16 -8.87 -14.62
C THR A 141 -14.72 -7.46 -14.77
N LEU A 142 -15.36 -7.15 -15.91
CA LEU A 142 -16.01 -5.85 -16.13
C LEU A 142 -17.12 -5.57 -15.10
N GLN A 143 -17.92 -6.58 -14.75
CA GLN A 143 -18.97 -6.45 -13.74
C GLN A 143 -18.38 -6.15 -12.36
N THR A 144 -17.25 -6.78 -12.00
CA THR A 144 -16.57 -6.49 -10.73
C THR A 144 -15.99 -5.07 -10.69
N GLU A 145 -15.38 -4.59 -11.78
CA GLU A 145 -14.89 -3.21 -11.88
C GLU A 145 -16.03 -2.20 -11.83
N LEU A 146 -17.16 -2.47 -12.50
CA LEU A 146 -18.35 -1.62 -12.43
C LEU A 146 -18.86 -1.50 -10.99
N ASN A 147 -18.97 -2.63 -10.28
CA ASN A 147 -19.40 -2.63 -8.88
C ASN A 147 -18.41 -1.88 -7.96
N ARG A 148 -17.10 -2.03 -8.21
CA ARG A 148 -16.05 -1.31 -7.49
C ARG A 148 -16.17 0.20 -7.71
N LEU A 149 -16.33 0.64 -8.96
CA LEU A 149 -16.51 2.05 -9.30
C LEU A 149 -17.79 2.64 -8.69
N LEU A 150 -18.88 1.88 -8.65
CA LEU A 150 -20.11 2.30 -7.98
C LEU A 150 -19.89 2.50 -6.47
N ALA A 151 -19.18 1.59 -5.81
CA ALA A 151 -18.86 1.72 -4.38
C ALA A 151 -17.95 2.93 -4.10
N GLU A 152 -16.94 3.16 -4.94
CA GLU A 152 -16.05 4.32 -4.85
C GLU A 152 -16.80 5.64 -5.08
N ASN A 153 -17.76 5.66 -6.01
CA ASN A 153 -18.62 6.82 -6.26
C ASN A 153 -19.52 7.14 -5.05
N GLU A 154 -20.16 6.13 -4.45
CA GLU A 154 -20.96 6.34 -3.25
C GLU A 154 -20.11 6.78 -2.04
N ALA A 155 -18.90 6.24 -1.88
CA ALA A 155 -17.97 6.69 -0.86
C ALA A 155 -17.60 8.18 -1.05
N SER A 156 -17.26 8.58 -2.29
CA SER A 156 -16.93 9.97 -2.62
C SER A 156 -18.12 10.92 -2.40
N LYS A 157 -19.35 10.48 -2.69
CA LYS A 157 -20.56 11.27 -2.38
C LYS A 157 -20.71 11.52 -0.88
N GLU A 158 -20.43 10.53 -0.04
CA GLU A 158 -20.52 10.72 1.41
C GLU A 158 -19.40 11.65 1.92
N GLU A 159 -18.18 11.54 1.40
CA GLU A 159 -17.10 12.50 1.70
C GLU A 159 -17.47 13.94 1.31
N VAL A 160 -18.05 14.13 0.12
CA VAL A 160 -18.52 15.46 -0.32
C VAL A 160 -19.61 15.98 0.61
N LYS A 161 -20.52 15.12 1.06
CA LYS A 161 -21.58 15.48 2.00
C LYS A 161 -21.02 15.88 3.37
N GLU A 162 -20.02 15.17 3.89
CA GLU A 162 -19.32 15.54 5.12
C GLU A 162 -18.60 16.89 4.97
N VAL A 163 -17.94 17.13 3.84
CA VAL A 163 -17.30 18.43 3.55
C VAL A 163 -18.33 19.56 3.50
N LEU A 164 -19.48 19.34 2.84
CA LEU A 164 -20.56 20.33 2.79
C LEU A 164 -21.10 20.62 4.19
N GLN A 165 -21.31 19.60 5.02
CA GLN A 165 -21.74 19.79 6.41
C GLN A 165 -20.70 20.57 7.22
N ALA A 166 -19.41 20.26 7.07
CA ALA A 166 -18.34 20.99 7.74
C ALA A 166 -18.27 22.47 7.29
N LEU A 167 -18.55 22.75 6.02
CA LEU A 167 -18.65 24.11 5.50
C LEU A 167 -19.87 24.86 6.04
N GLU A 168 -21.02 24.19 6.19
CA GLU A 168 -22.20 24.75 6.84
C GLU A 168 -21.92 25.10 8.31
N GLU A 169 -21.27 24.19 9.05
CA GLU A 169 -20.85 24.45 10.43
C GLU A 169 -19.86 25.62 10.53
N LEU A 170 -18.91 25.72 9.59
CA LEU A 170 -17.99 26.85 9.52
C LEU A 170 -18.71 28.18 9.24
N ALA A 171 -19.70 28.16 8.35
CA ALA A 171 -20.49 29.34 8.02
C ALA A 171 -21.28 29.84 9.25
N VAL A 172 -21.91 28.93 9.99
CA VAL A 172 -22.60 29.25 11.25
C VAL A 172 -21.61 29.79 12.29
N ASN A 173 -20.42 29.20 12.40
CA ASN A 173 -19.38 29.67 13.33
C ASN A 173 -18.90 31.09 12.99
N TYR A 174 -18.69 31.39 11.70
CA TYR A 174 -18.31 32.72 11.24
C TYR A 174 -19.39 33.75 11.53
N ASP A 175 -20.66 33.44 11.31
CA ASP A 175 -21.77 34.32 11.61
C ASP A 175 -21.85 34.62 13.12
N GLN A 176 -21.71 33.58 13.95
CA GLN A 176 -21.70 33.70 15.41
C GLN A 176 -20.50 34.54 15.91
N LYS A 177 -19.30 34.32 15.37
CA LYS A 177 -18.10 35.13 15.64
C LYS A 177 -18.28 36.58 15.22
N SER A 178 -18.87 36.82 14.06
CA SER A 178 -19.17 38.16 13.56
C SER A 178 -20.09 38.89 14.54
N GLN A 179 -21.16 38.24 14.99
CA GLN A 179 -22.12 38.81 15.93
C GLN A 179 -21.50 39.05 17.32
N GLU A 180 -20.63 38.16 17.81
CA GLU A 180 -19.86 38.40 19.03
C GLU A 180 -18.96 39.64 18.93
N VAL A 181 -18.29 39.83 17.79
CA VAL A 181 -17.44 41.01 17.54
C VAL A 181 -18.28 42.27 17.50
N GLU A 182 -19.45 42.25 16.85
CA GLU A 182 -20.35 43.38 16.82
C GLU A 182 -20.86 43.72 18.23
N ASN A 183 -21.24 42.70 19.02
CA ASN A 183 -21.68 42.86 20.41
C ASN A 183 -20.57 43.42 21.30
N LYS A 184 -19.33 42.92 21.19
CA LYS A 184 -18.17 43.48 21.91
C LYS A 184 -17.89 44.92 21.50
N THR A 185 -17.96 45.24 20.20
CA THR A 185 -17.79 46.60 19.69
C THR A 185 -18.87 47.55 20.23
N ARG A 186 -20.12 47.08 20.29
CA ARG A 186 -21.24 47.82 20.87
C ARG A 186 -21.06 48.02 22.38
N SER A 187 -20.60 47.00 23.10
CA SER A 187 -20.28 47.07 24.53
C SER A 187 -19.12 48.04 24.82
N LEU A 188 -18.10 48.09 23.98
CA LEU A 188 -16.99 49.06 24.11
C LEU A 188 -17.47 50.49 23.84
N ARG A 189 -18.34 50.68 22.84
CA ARG A 189 -19.00 51.98 22.57
C ARG A 189 -19.93 52.42 23.70
N LEU A 190 -20.63 51.48 24.33
CA LEU A 190 -21.53 51.72 25.47
C LEU A 190 -20.80 51.79 26.81
N SER A 191 -19.52 51.41 26.87
CA SER A 191 -18.67 51.64 28.04
C SER A 191 -18.37 53.14 28.13
N SER A 192 -19.20 53.82 28.91
CA SER A 192 -19.23 55.26 29.23
C SER A 192 -17.90 55.90 29.66
N SER A 193 -16.82 55.11 29.79
CA SER A 193 -15.49 55.56 30.17
C SER A 193 -14.82 56.42 29.08
N LEU A 194 -14.97 56.09 27.79
CA LEU A 194 -14.33 56.87 26.73
C LEU A 194 -14.92 58.29 26.59
N ALA A 195 -16.26 58.40 26.65
CA ALA A 195 -16.93 59.70 26.62
C ALA A 195 -16.64 60.54 27.87
N SER A 196 -16.53 59.90 29.04
CA SER A 196 -16.15 60.58 30.29
C SER A 196 -14.72 61.11 30.24
N ILE A 197 -13.77 60.28 29.79
CA ILE A 197 -12.35 60.64 29.66
C ILE A 197 -12.15 61.77 28.64
N ASP A 198 -12.85 61.75 27.51
CA ASP A 198 -12.79 62.85 26.54
C ASP A 198 -13.32 64.17 27.12
N SER A 199 -14.40 64.11 27.93
CA SER A 199 -14.95 65.30 28.58
C SER A 199 -14.01 65.89 29.65
N GLU A 200 -13.32 65.03 30.42
CA GLU A 200 -12.33 65.45 31.41
C GLU A 200 -11.08 66.02 30.75
N LEU A 201 -10.63 65.43 29.65
CA LEU A 201 -9.51 65.91 28.87
C LEU A 201 -9.79 67.29 28.25
N GLN A 202 -11.02 67.52 27.81
CA GLN A 202 -11.44 68.83 27.29
C GLN A 202 -11.43 69.91 28.38
N LYS A 203 -11.94 69.60 29.57
CA LYS A 203 -11.88 70.51 30.73
C LYS A 203 -10.44 70.83 31.14
N LEU A 204 -9.55 69.84 31.14
CA LEU A 204 -8.14 70.05 31.43
C LEU A 204 -7.45 70.94 30.38
N LYS A 205 -7.78 70.77 29.09
CA LYS A 205 -7.29 71.66 28.02
C LYS A 205 -7.78 73.10 28.20
N GLU A 206 -9.05 73.30 28.52
CA GLU A 206 -9.62 74.63 28.78
C GLU A 206 -8.97 75.30 29.99
N MET A 207 -8.79 74.57 31.10
CA MET A 207 -8.08 75.05 32.28
C MET A 207 -6.63 75.42 31.96
N THR A 208 -5.92 74.56 31.21
CA THR A 208 -4.52 74.82 30.81
C THR A 208 -4.44 76.04 29.91
N ASN A 209 -5.36 76.21 28.96
CA ASN A 209 -5.41 77.39 28.10
C ASN A 209 -5.73 78.66 28.88
N HIS A 210 -6.63 78.58 29.88
CA HIS A 210 -6.93 79.70 30.75
C HIS A 210 -5.72 80.08 31.63
N GLN A 211 -5.01 79.09 32.18
CA GLN A 211 -3.75 79.32 32.90
C GLN A 211 -2.69 79.94 31.98
N LYS A 212 -2.51 79.42 30.76
CA LYS A 212 -1.62 80.02 29.76
C LYS A 212 -2.00 81.47 29.46
N LYS A 213 -3.28 81.76 29.23
CA LYS A 213 -3.76 83.11 28.96
C LYS A 213 -3.46 84.05 30.14
N ARG A 214 -3.75 83.60 31.37
CA ARG A 214 -3.46 84.35 32.60
C ARG A 214 -1.97 84.60 32.80
N VAL A 215 -1.12 83.59 32.56
CA VAL A 215 0.34 83.72 32.60
C VAL A 215 0.85 84.67 31.52
N THR A 216 0.30 84.60 30.31
CA THR A 216 0.64 85.54 29.22
C THR A 216 0.24 86.96 29.58
N GLU A 217 -0.96 87.18 30.11
CA GLU A 217 -1.43 88.51 30.56
C GLU A 217 -0.58 89.04 31.71
N MET A 218 -0.26 88.20 32.70
CA MET A 218 0.67 88.56 33.79
C MET A 218 2.07 88.86 33.27
N MET A 219 2.59 88.06 32.34
CA MET A 219 3.91 88.27 31.73
C MET A 219 3.93 89.54 30.87
N SER A 220 2.86 89.84 30.14
CA SER A 220 2.71 91.10 29.39
C SER A 220 2.63 92.31 30.33
N SER A 221 1.92 92.19 31.46
CA SER A 221 1.91 93.24 32.50
C SER A 221 3.30 93.43 33.09
N LEU A 222 3.96 92.35 33.52
CA LEU A 222 5.30 92.39 34.08
C LEU A 222 6.33 92.93 33.08
N LEU A 223 6.26 92.54 31.80
CA LEU A 223 7.13 93.08 30.76
C LEU A 223 6.86 94.57 30.49
N LYS A 224 5.60 95.01 30.61
CA LYS A 224 5.25 96.43 30.51
C LYS A 224 5.78 97.20 31.71
N ASP A 225 5.59 96.70 32.93
CA ASP A 225 6.12 97.28 34.16
C ASP A 225 7.66 97.30 34.13
N LEU A 226 8.30 96.24 33.66
CA LEU A 226 9.75 96.14 33.47
C LEU A 226 10.26 97.03 32.34
N ALA A 227 9.48 97.28 31.29
CA ALA A 227 9.83 98.24 30.25
C ALA A 227 9.70 99.68 30.77
N GLU A 228 8.65 99.99 31.54
CA GLU A 228 8.47 101.28 32.20
C GLU A 228 9.57 101.54 33.25
N ILE A 229 9.94 100.53 34.05
CA ILE A 229 11.05 100.59 35.01
C ILE A 229 12.40 100.63 34.27
N GLY A 230 12.58 99.84 33.22
CA GLY A 230 13.80 99.80 32.41
C GLY A 230 14.05 101.13 31.67
N ILE A 231 12.99 101.82 31.24
CA ILE A 231 13.05 103.20 30.73
C ILE A 231 13.38 104.20 31.86
N ALA A 232 12.82 103.99 33.05
CA ALA A 232 13.10 104.85 34.21
C ALA A 232 14.49 104.65 34.83
N VAL A 233 15.14 103.49 34.64
CA VAL A 233 16.34 103.06 35.40
C VAL A 233 17.55 102.73 34.52
N GLY A 234 17.39 102.48 33.23
CA GLY A 234 18.51 102.47 32.28
C GLY A 234 19.49 101.30 32.34
N SER A 235 19.09 100.07 32.71
CA SER A 235 19.77 98.82 32.30
C SER A 235 19.11 97.53 32.81
N ASN A 236 19.27 96.48 31.99
CA ASN A 236 18.75 95.11 32.12
C ASN A 236 19.67 94.22 32.98
N ASP A 237 19.10 93.39 33.86
CA ASP A 237 19.43 91.95 34.09
C ASP A 237 18.98 91.46 35.48
N ILE A 238 18.75 90.12 35.60
CA ILE A 238 18.73 89.23 36.80
C ILE A 238 17.47 88.32 36.76
N LYS A 239 17.54 87.07 36.27
CA LYS A 239 18.07 85.79 36.84
C LYS A 239 17.23 85.11 37.94
N GLN A 240 16.74 83.91 37.58
CA GLN A 240 16.80 82.60 38.26
C GLN A 240 16.22 82.38 39.68
N GLN A 241 15.32 81.37 39.86
CA GLN A 241 15.63 80.05 40.50
C GLN A 241 14.50 79.39 41.39
N GLU A 242 14.19 78.12 41.06
CA GLU A 242 13.82 76.86 41.81
C GLU A 242 12.86 76.72 43.03
N SER A 243 12.15 75.57 43.05
CA SER A 243 12.03 74.55 44.15
C SER A 243 11.37 73.25 43.57
N THR A 244 11.86 71.99 43.61
CA THR A 244 12.16 70.94 44.65
C THR A 244 11.01 70.59 45.63
N GLY A 245 10.62 69.33 45.92
CA GLY A 245 11.16 68.01 45.55
C GLY A 245 10.24 66.83 45.95
N MET A 246 9.69 66.14 44.95
CA MET A 246 9.11 64.77 45.02
C MET A 246 9.45 63.92 43.78
N MET A 247 10.36 64.41 42.93
CA MET A 247 10.57 63.90 41.56
C MET A 247 11.46 62.64 41.50
N ASP A 248 12.30 62.40 42.51
CA ASP A 248 13.44 61.46 42.40
C ASP A 248 13.06 59.96 42.47
N GLU A 249 11.98 59.60 43.17
CA GLU A 249 11.50 58.21 43.24
C GLU A 249 10.81 57.77 41.93
N GLU A 250 10.00 58.66 41.36
CA GLU A 250 9.38 58.47 40.04
C GLU A 250 10.46 58.36 38.95
N PHE A 251 11.51 59.18 39.00
CA PHE A 251 12.65 59.06 38.09
C PHE A 251 13.37 57.71 38.21
N THR A 252 13.43 57.13 39.40
CA THR A 252 14.10 55.84 39.61
C THR A 252 13.28 54.68 39.04
N MET A 253 11.96 54.68 39.27
CA MET A 253 11.04 53.70 38.67
C MET A 253 11.04 53.78 37.13
N VAL A 254 10.97 55.00 36.58
CA VAL A 254 11.05 55.24 35.14
C VAL A 254 12.39 54.77 34.57
N ARG A 255 13.51 55.04 35.24
CA ARG A 255 14.84 54.55 34.82
C ARG A 255 14.94 53.02 34.78
N LEU A 256 14.36 52.32 35.76
CA LEU A 256 14.35 50.85 35.79
C LEU A 256 13.48 50.26 34.67
N TYR A 257 12.30 50.85 34.43
CA TYR A 257 11.42 50.43 33.34
C TYR A 257 12.08 50.66 31.96
N ILE A 258 12.71 51.81 31.76
CA ILE A 258 13.52 52.10 30.55
C ILE A 258 14.65 51.08 30.40
N SER A 259 15.32 50.71 31.49
CA SER A 259 16.40 49.72 31.46
C SER A 259 15.92 48.33 31.07
N LYS A 260 14.76 47.91 31.59
CA LYS A 260 14.10 46.64 31.21
C LYS A 260 13.70 46.65 29.74
N MET A 261 12.99 47.67 29.29
CA MET A 261 12.61 47.82 27.86
C MET A 261 13.85 47.82 26.95
N LYS A 262 14.93 48.52 27.34
CA LYS A 262 16.20 48.52 26.60
C LYS A 262 16.79 47.11 26.47
N SER A 263 16.67 46.27 27.50
CA SER A 263 17.15 44.88 27.47
C SER A 263 16.29 43.97 26.59
N GLU A 264 14.97 44.16 26.61
CA GLU A 264 14.02 43.42 25.76
C GLU A 264 14.20 43.81 24.28
N VAL A 265 14.31 45.11 23.98
CA VAL A 265 14.61 45.61 22.63
C VAL A 265 15.94 45.05 22.12
N LYS A 266 17.00 45.04 22.94
CA LYS A 266 18.28 44.42 22.56
C LYS A 266 18.14 42.93 22.21
N THR A 267 17.31 42.20 22.95
CA THR A 267 17.06 40.78 22.70
C THR A 267 16.26 40.57 21.41
N MET A 268 15.24 41.40 21.17
CA MET A 268 14.49 41.39 19.91
C MET A 268 15.38 41.72 18.70
N VAL A 269 16.25 42.72 18.81
CA VAL A 269 17.21 43.08 17.75
C VAL A 269 18.14 41.92 17.43
N LYS A 270 18.65 41.19 18.45
CA LYS A 270 19.46 39.98 18.22
C LYS A 270 18.67 38.89 17.50
N ARG A 271 17.42 38.66 17.90
CA ARG A 271 16.54 37.68 17.26
C ARG A 271 16.21 38.06 15.81
N SER A 272 15.95 39.34 15.53
CA SER A 272 15.73 39.86 14.17
C SER A 272 16.96 39.61 13.29
N LYS A 273 18.16 39.96 13.75
CA LYS A 273 19.40 39.71 13.02
C LYS A 273 19.65 38.23 12.76
N GLN A 274 19.33 37.36 13.71
CA GLN A 274 19.44 35.92 13.53
C GLN A 274 18.45 35.40 12.49
N LEU A 275 17.20 35.89 12.52
CA LEU A 275 16.18 35.54 11.52
C LEU A 275 16.59 36.05 10.13
N GLU A 276 17.08 37.28 10.00
CA GLU A 276 17.61 37.85 8.76
C GLU A 276 18.76 37.00 8.20
N SER A 277 19.71 36.57 9.04
CA SER A 277 20.80 35.67 8.62
C SER A 277 20.27 34.32 8.14
N SER A 278 19.34 33.70 8.88
CA SER A 278 18.75 32.42 8.50
C SER A 278 17.92 32.52 7.22
N GLN A 279 17.25 33.66 7.00
CA GLN A 279 16.49 33.95 5.79
C GLN A 279 17.42 34.13 4.60
N ALA A 280 18.55 34.84 4.77
CA ALA A 280 19.55 34.98 3.73
C ALA A 280 20.17 33.62 3.34
N GLU A 281 20.48 32.76 4.31
CA GLU A 281 20.96 31.39 4.07
C GLU A 281 19.92 30.53 3.34
N CYS A 282 18.64 30.60 3.74
CA CYS A 282 17.56 29.89 3.08
C CYS A 282 17.37 30.37 1.63
N ALA A 283 17.37 31.68 1.41
CA ALA A 283 17.29 32.28 0.08
C ALA A 283 18.47 31.87 -0.81
N GLN A 284 19.68 31.75 -0.24
CA GLN A 284 20.85 31.27 -0.96
C GLN A 284 20.71 29.79 -1.36
N LYS A 285 20.26 28.92 -0.43
CA LYS A 285 19.98 27.51 -0.74
C LYS A 285 18.95 27.34 -1.85
N VAL A 286 17.87 28.13 -1.83
CA VAL A 286 16.85 28.10 -2.89
C VAL A 286 17.49 28.44 -4.24
N LYS A 287 18.28 29.51 -4.32
CA LYS A 287 19.00 29.88 -5.55
C LYS A 287 19.93 28.79 -6.05
N ASP A 288 20.62 28.09 -5.14
CA ASP A 288 21.51 26.99 -5.52
C ASP A 288 20.73 25.78 -6.04
N THR A 289 19.60 25.44 -5.41
CA THR A 289 18.71 24.39 -5.92
C THR A 289 18.08 24.72 -7.28
N GLU A 290 17.75 26.00 -7.53
CA GLU A 290 17.26 26.46 -8.84
C GLU A 290 18.34 26.33 -9.92
N ARG A 291 19.61 26.62 -9.59
CA ARG A 291 20.75 26.42 -10.50
C ARG A 291 20.98 24.94 -10.80
N GLU A 292 20.88 24.08 -9.80
CA GLU A 292 21.01 22.62 -10.01
C GLU A 292 19.86 22.06 -10.84
N LEU A 293 18.63 22.51 -10.58
CA LEU A 293 17.45 22.12 -11.35
C LEU A 293 17.58 22.50 -12.82
N THR A 294 17.98 23.75 -13.11
CA THR A 294 18.19 24.22 -14.48
C THR A 294 19.32 23.48 -15.18
N ALA A 295 20.40 23.13 -14.47
CA ALA A 295 21.47 22.30 -15.01
C ALA A 295 21.01 20.86 -15.33
N CYS A 296 20.16 20.26 -14.49
CA CYS A 296 19.55 18.96 -14.74
C CYS A 296 18.60 18.99 -15.95
N GLN A 297 17.73 20.01 -16.06
CA GLN A 297 16.84 20.20 -17.21
C GLN A 297 17.63 20.33 -18.52
N LEU A 298 18.72 21.10 -18.52
CA LEU A 298 19.59 21.20 -19.69
C LEU A 298 20.21 19.85 -20.07
N ARG A 299 20.66 19.06 -19.08
CA ARG A 299 21.23 17.73 -19.33
C ARG A 299 20.19 16.77 -19.93
N ILE A 300 18.95 16.82 -19.45
CA ILE A 300 17.83 16.05 -20.01
C ILE A 300 17.61 16.44 -21.48
N SER A 301 17.47 17.75 -21.76
CA SER A 301 17.30 18.24 -23.14
C SER A 301 18.44 17.82 -24.08
N GLN A 302 19.68 17.84 -23.60
CA GLN A 302 20.84 17.35 -24.36
C GLN A 302 20.76 15.85 -24.65
N GLN A 303 20.34 15.04 -23.67
CA GLN A 303 20.15 13.59 -23.86
C GLN A 303 19.00 13.29 -24.83
N GLU A 304 17.89 14.03 -24.76
CA GLU A 304 16.77 13.90 -25.69
C GLU A 304 17.19 14.16 -27.15
N VAL A 305 17.96 15.23 -27.39
CA VAL A 305 18.51 15.54 -28.72
C VAL A 305 19.45 14.44 -29.18
N LYS A 306 20.29 13.90 -28.29
CA LYS A 306 21.22 12.82 -28.63
C LYS A 306 20.48 11.53 -28.98
N ILE A 307 19.42 11.18 -28.25
CA ILE A 307 18.57 10.02 -28.55
C ILE A 307 17.97 10.19 -29.94
N LYS A 308 17.36 11.35 -30.24
CA LYS A 308 16.80 11.62 -31.58
C LYS A 308 17.81 11.45 -32.70
N SER A 309 19.01 12.04 -32.55
CA SER A 309 20.08 11.94 -33.55
C SER A 309 20.56 10.49 -33.76
N VAL A 310 20.70 9.71 -32.69
CA VAL A 310 21.10 8.30 -32.80
C VAL A 310 20.00 7.46 -33.44
N THR A 311 18.74 7.70 -33.10
CA THR A 311 17.59 7.03 -33.72
C THR A 311 17.50 7.32 -35.21
N GLU A 312 17.68 8.58 -35.62
CA GLU A 312 17.72 8.97 -37.05
C GLU A 312 18.88 8.29 -37.79
N SER A 313 20.08 8.22 -37.18
CA SER A 313 21.22 7.51 -37.76
C SER A 313 20.97 6.01 -37.90
N LEU A 314 20.28 5.39 -36.94
CA LEU A 314 19.92 3.97 -36.99
C LEU A 314 18.93 3.71 -38.13
N GLN A 315 17.87 4.50 -38.23
CA GLN A 315 16.88 4.39 -39.31
C GLN A 315 17.53 4.56 -40.69
N SER A 316 18.45 5.51 -40.84
CA SER A 316 19.20 5.69 -42.10
C SER A 316 20.07 4.46 -42.43
N ALA A 317 20.72 3.85 -41.43
CA ALA A 317 21.51 2.65 -41.61
C ALA A 317 20.64 1.43 -41.99
N GLU A 318 19.47 1.28 -41.36
CA GLU A 318 18.49 0.23 -41.68
C GLU A 318 17.92 0.38 -43.09
N GLN A 319 17.61 1.62 -43.51
CA GLN A 319 17.15 1.90 -44.87
C GLN A 319 18.22 1.50 -45.89
N LYS A 320 19.49 1.86 -45.64
CA LYS A 320 20.60 1.49 -46.52
C LYS A 320 20.87 -0.01 -46.54
N LYS A 321 20.64 -0.70 -45.42
CA LYS A 321 20.71 -2.17 -45.36
C LYS A 321 19.64 -2.80 -46.27
N ARG A 322 18.39 -2.33 -46.22
CA ARG A 322 17.32 -2.83 -47.10
C ARG A 322 17.63 -2.61 -48.57
N GLU A 323 18.12 -1.42 -48.93
CA GLU A 323 18.56 -1.12 -50.31
C GLU A 323 19.65 -2.10 -50.77
N LEU A 324 20.61 -2.43 -49.92
CA LEU A 324 21.65 -3.41 -50.25
C LEU A 324 21.09 -4.83 -50.39
N GLU A 325 20.15 -5.24 -49.54
CA GLU A 325 19.46 -6.54 -49.65
C GLU A 325 18.72 -6.65 -50.99
N GLU A 326 17.99 -5.60 -51.42
CA GLU A 326 17.33 -5.55 -52.73
C GLU A 326 18.34 -5.63 -53.90
N THR A 327 19.50 -4.96 -53.79
CA THR A 327 20.54 -5.08 -54.82
C THR A 327 21.13 -6.49 -54.89
N VAL A 328 21.26 -7.19 -53.75
CA VAL A 328 21.74 -8.58 -53.72
C VAL A 328 20.71 -9.50 -54.37
N ASP A 329 19.43 -9.32 -54.07
CA ASP A 329 18.36 -10.12 -54.66
C ASP A 329 18.28 -9.91 -56.18
N SER A 330 18.35 -8.66 -56.66
CA SER A 330 18.34 -8.38 -58.11
C SER A 330 19.55 -8.96 -58.86
N LEU A 331 20.74 -8.91 -58.27
CA LEU A 331 21.94 -9.55 -58.82
C LEU A 331 21.80 -11.09 -58.84
N ASN A 332 21.25 -11.68 -57.79
CA ASN A 332 20.96 -13.11 -57.75
C ASN A 332 19.97 -13.52 -58.85
N GLU A 333 18.92 -12.73 -59.08
CA GLU A 333 17.98 -12.94 -60.19
C GLU A 333 18.66 -12.84 -61.56
N GLU A 334 19.59 -11.89 -61.75
CA GLU A 334 20.36 -11.75 -62.99
C GLU A 334 21.29 -12.96 -63.22
N ILE A 335 21.96 -13.45 -62.18
CA ILE A 335 22.78 -14.67 -62.26
C ILE A 335 21.93 -15.88 -62.68
N VAL A 336 20.73 -16.04 -62.11
CA VAL A 336 19.81 -17.12 -62.48
C VAL A 336 19.36 -16.97 -63.94
N ARG A 337 18.98 -15.76 -64.36
CA ARG A 337 18.60 -15.48 -65.76
C ARG A 337 19.72 -15.82 -66.74
N LEU A 338 20.94 -15.35 -66.51
CA LEU A 338 22.09 -15.62 -67.38
C LEU A 338 22.40 -17.13 -67.48
N LYS A 339 22.28 -17.88 -66.38
CA LYS A 339 22.42 -19.34 -66.40
C LYS A 339 21.36 -20.01 -67.27
N THR A 340 20.10 -19.61 -67.14
CA THR A 340 19.00 -20.16 -67.95
C THR A 340 19.11 -19.79 -69.43
N GLN A 341 19.64 -18.60 -69.75
CA GLN A 341 19.80 -18.13 -71.13
C GLN A 341 20.96 -18.85 -71.86
N GLY A 342 22.00 -19.28 -71.14
CA GLY A 342 23.09 -20.10 -71.66
C GLY A 342 22.66 -21.50 -72.11
N GLU A 343 21.53 -22.02 -71.63
CA GLU A 343 21.02 -23.35 -71.96
C GLU A 343 19.99 -23.34 -73.13
N PHE A 344 19.56 -22.17 -73.60
CA PHE A 344 18.39 -22.03 -74.49
C PHE A 344 18.68 -21.83 -76.00
N SER A 345 19.94 -21.87 -76.45
CA SER A 345 20.28 -21.40 -77.81
C SER A 345 20.04 -22.38 -78.99
N LEU A 346 19.37 -23.53 -78.82
CA LEU A 346 19.47 -24.62 -79.82
C LEU A 346 18.20 -25.19 -80.47
N ILE A 347 16.95 -24.79 -80.14
CA ILE A 347 15.78 -25.44 -80.75
C ILE A 347 14.67 -24.41 -81.02
N LYS A 348 14.17 -24.32 -82.26
CA LYS A 348 13.26 -23.24 -82.74
C LYS A 348 11.93 -23.66 -83.38
N SER A 349 11.59 -24.96 -83.49
CA SER A 349 10.33 -25.39 -84.13
C SER A 349 9.44 -26.31 -83.28
N ALA A 350 9.95 -26.86 -82.18
CA ALA A 350 9.11 -27.32 -81.05
C ALA A 350 8.62 -26.14 -80.18
N ASN A 351 8.94 -24.92 -80.61
CA ASN A 351 8.86 -23.71 -79.80
C ASN A 351 7.45 -23.21 -79.54
N GLU A 352 6.47 -23.36 -80.43
CA GLU A 352 5.18 -22.69 -80.17
C GLU A 352 4.37 -23.36 -79.05
N VAL A 353 4.36 -24.71 -79.01
CA VAL A 353 3.75 -25.48 -77.92
C VAL A 353 4.61 -25.39 -76.65
N LYS A 354 5.94 -25.43 -76.80
CA LYS A 354 6.87 -25.25 -75.69
C LYS A 354 6.78 -23.84 -75.09
N GLU A 355 6.63 -22.79 -75.89
CA GLU A 355 6.42 -21.39 -75.48
C GLU A 355 5.06 -21.19 -74.83
N ALA A 356 4.01 -21.90 -75.27
CA ALA A 356 2.71 -21.86 -74.62
C ALA A 356 2.76 -22.50 -73.21
N VAL A 357 3.41 -23.65 -73.09
CA VAL A 357 3.65 -24.32 -71.80
C VAL A 357 4.59 -23.49 -70.92
N GLU A 358 5.65 -22.91 -71.48
CA GLU A 358 6.56 -22.00 -70.76
C GLU A 358 5.83 -20.74 -70.28
N ARG A 359 4.95 -20.14 -71.09
CA ARG A 359 4.09 -19.01 -70.67
C ARG A 359 3.14 -19.40 -69.54
N GLN A 360 2.58 -20.61 -69.57
CA GLN A 360 1.71 -21.09 -68.50
C GLN A 360 2.49 -21.36 -67.21
N ILE A 361 3.68 -21.96 -67.29
CA ILE A 361 4.57 -22.19 -66.15
C ILE A 361 5.06 -20.87 -65.56
N LEU A 362 5.42 -19.89 -66.41
CA LEU A 362 5.82 -18.55 -65.99
C LEU A 362 4.65 -17.81 -65.31
N SER A 363 3.45 -17.87 -65.88
CA SER A 363 2.26 -17.27 -65.27
C SER A 363 1.93 -17.87 -63.90
N HIS A 364 2.01 -19.20 -63.76
CA HIS A 364 1.86 -19.86 -62.45
C HIS A 364 2.96 -19.45 -61.47
N ARG A 365 4.23 -19.41 -61.91
CA ARG A 365 5.34 -18.94 -61.08
C ARG A 365 5.14 -17.49 -60.61
N GLU A 366 4.72 -16.60 -61.50
CA GLU A 366 4.43 -15.21 -61.14
C GLU A 366 3.25 -15.09 -60.18
N ALA A 367 2.19 -15.88 -60.37
CA ALA A 367 1.05 -15.89 -59.45
C ALA A 367 1.46 -16.38 -58.05
N HIS A 368 2.26 -17.44 -57.97
CA HIS A 368 2.81 -17.93 -56.70
C HIS A 368 3.76 -16.93 -56.07
N GLN A 369 4.65 -16.30 -56.85
CA GLN A 369 5.56 -15.26 -56.35
C GLN A 369 4.79 -14.07 -55.77
N LYS A 370 3.72 -13.63 -56.44
CA LYS A 370 2.82 -12.57 -55.93
C LYS A 370 2.06 -13.00 -54.66
N GLN A 371 1.70 -14.27 -54.54
CA GLN A 371 1.06 -14.77 -53.33
C GLN A 371 2.05 -14.82 -52.16
N ILE A 372 3.28 -15.27 -52.42
CA ILE A 372 4.36 -15.28 -51.43
C ILE A 372 4.71 -13.85 -50.99
N SER A 373 4.79 -12.89 -51.91
CA SER A 373 5.05 -11.49 -51.56
C SER A 373 3.93 -10.91 -50.69
N LYS A 374 2.66 -11.17 -51.03
CA LYS A 374 1.52 -10.75 -50.20
C LYS A 374 1.56 -11.36 -48.79
N LEU A 375 1.87 -12.65 -48.68
CA LEU A 375 1.99 -13.32 -47.38
C LEU A 375 3.16 -12.76 -46.56
N ARG A 376 4.27 -12.38 -47.19
CA ARG A 376 5.40 -11.70 -46.53
C ARG A 376 4.99 -10.30 -46.04
N ASP A 377 4.30 -9.53 -46.87
CA ASP A 377 3.81 -8.19 -46.49
C ASP A 377 2.81 -8.29 -45.32
N GLU A 378 1.92 -9.29 -45.34
CA GLU A 378 0.99 -9.58 -44.26
C GLU A 378 1.72 -10.00 -42.98
N LEU A 379 2.74 -10.86 -43.08
CA LEU A 379 3.57 -11.27 -41.95
C LEU A 379 4.29 -10.07 -41.33
N ASP A 380 4.95 -9.24 -42.15
CA ASP A 380 5.64 -8.02 -41.70
C ASP A 380 4.67 -7.03 -41.05
N SER A 381 3.44 -6.91 -41.58
CA SER A 381 2.39 -6.09 -40.98
C SER A 381 1.96 -6.62 -39.61
N LYS A 382 1.81 -7.95 -39.47
CA LYS A 382 1.49 -8.59 -38.20
C LYS A 382 2.62 -8.49 -37.19
N ASP A 383 3.87 -8.64 -37.61
CA ASP A 383 5.03 -8.48 -36.74
C ASP A 383 5.18 -7.04 -36.23
N LYS A 384 4.90 -6.03 -37.06
CA LYS A 384 4.81 -4.63 -36.60
C LYS A 384 3.69 -4.43 -35.58
N GLN A 385 2.50 -4.98 -35.83
CA GLN A 385 1.40 -4.91 -34.85
C GLN A 385 1.77 -5.58 -33.53
N ILE A 386 2.47 -6.72 -33.56
CA ILE A 386 2.96 -7.40 -32.36
C ILE A 386 3.96 -6.52 -31.62
N ALA A 387 4.91 -5.90 -32.32
CA ALA A 387 5.88 -4.99 -31.72
C ALA A 387 5.22 -3.77 -31.07
N ASP A 388 4.26 -3.13 -31.75
CA ASP A 388 3.51 -1.99 -31.22
C ASP A 388 2.70 -2.37 -29.97
N ILE A 389 2.04 -3.54 -29.98
CA ILE A 389 1.30 -4.04 -28.82
C ILE A 389 2.26 -4.37 -27.66
N GLN A 390 3.45 -4.92 -27.95
CA GLN A 390 4.46 -5.17 -26.93
C GLN A 390 5.00 -3.89 -26.29
N GLU A 391 5.25 -2.84 -27.09
CA GLU A 391 5.68 -1.53 -26.59
C GLU A 391 4.58 -0.88 -25.73
N GLN A 392 3.32 -0.93 -26.19
CA GLN A 392 2.18 -0.43 -25.42
C GLN A 392 2.02 -1.18 -24.10
N ASN A 393 2.15 -2.51 -24.10
CA ASN A 393 2.11 -3.32 -22.88
C ASN A 393 3.25 -2.96 -21.92
N GLN A 394 4.48 -2.76 -22.41
CA GLN A 394 5.60 -2.32 -21.57
C GLN A 394 5.33 -0.95 -20.96
N LYS A 395 4.81 -0.01 -21.74
CA LYS A 395 4.44 1.33 -21.27
C LYS A 395 3.37 1.26 -20.16
N ILE A 396 2.31 0.48 -20.36
CA ILE A 396 1.25 0.28 -19.36
C ILE A 396 1.80 -0.34 -18.08
N ILE A 397 2.70 -1.33 -18.17
CA ILE A 397 3.34 -1.94 -16.99
C ILE A 397 4.14 -0.91 -16.19
N LEU A 398 4.92 -0.07 -16.86
CA LEU A 398 5.70 0.99 -16.22
C LEU A 398 4.79 2.03 -15.55
N GLU A 399 3.75 2.48 -16.24
CA GLU A 399 2.75 3.40 -15.68
C GLU A 399 2.06 2.79 -14.46
N GLN A 400 1.65 1.52 -14.53
CA GLN A 400 1.06 0.81 -13.40
C GLN A 400 2.01 0.73 -12.20
N GLU A 401 3.29 0.46 -12.43
CA GLU A 401 4.29 0.41 -11.35
C GLU A 401 4.53 1.79 -10.74
N THR A 402 4.57 2.85 -11.55
CA THR A 402 4.67 4.23 -11.03
C THR A 402 3.46 4.61 -10.18
N LEU A 403 2.24 4.29 -10.63
CA LEU A 403 1.02 4.54 -9.88
C LEU A 403 0.97 3.75 -8.56
N LYS A 404 1.44 2.49 -8.55
CA LYS A 404 1.56 1.71 -7.31
C LYS A 404 2.48 2.38 -6.31
N VAL A 405 3.66 2.84 -6.75
CA VAL A 405 4.63 3.53 -5.87
C VAL A 405 4.07 4.85 -5.35
N GLU A 406 3.36 5.61 -6.18
CA GLU A 406 2.69 6.84 -5.75
C GLU A 406 1.57 6.57 -4.75
N HIS A 407 0.75 5.55 -4.99
CA HIS A 407 -0.30 5.12 -4.07
C HIS A 407 0.28 4.68 -2.71
N GLU A 408 1.39 3.92 -2.70
CA GLU A 408 2.08 3.55 -1.46
C GLU A 408 2.63 4.77 -0.70
N LYS A 409 3.18 5.76 -1.40
CA LYS A 409 3.66 7.01 -0.80
C LYS A 409 2.51 7.82 -0.20
N LEU A 410 1.40 7.96 -0.92
CA LEU A 410 0.22 8.66 -0.44
C LEU A 410 -0.38 7.96 0.79
N ARG A 411 -0.47 6.63 0.76
CA ARG A 411 -0.92 5.82 1.91
C ARG A 411 -0.02 5.99 3.12
N ALA A 412 1.31 6.03 2.93
CA ALA A 412 2.24 6.26 4.03
C ALA A 412 2.10 7.68 4.62
N ALA A 413 1.90 8.69 3.76
CA ALA A 413 1.67 10.06 4.20
C ALA A 413 0.33 10.22 4.94
N ASP A 414 -0.71 9.52 4.50
CA ASP A 414 -2.02 9.50 5.15
C ASP A 414 -1.92 8.89 6.56
N VAL A 415 -1.30 7.71 6.69
CA VAL A 415 -1.06 7.06 8.00
C VAL A 415 -0.27 7.96 8.95
N GLU A 416 0.73 8.68 8.45
CA GLU A 416 1.52 9.61 9.27
C GLU A 416 0.68 10.82 9.71
N LYS A 417 -0.16 11.38 8.83
CA LYS A 417 -1.09 12.46 9.18
C LYS A 417 -2.13 12.00 10.19
N SER A 418 -2.69 10.80 10.06
CA SER A 418 -3.64 10.24 11.03
C SER A 418 -2.98 10.12 12.42
N LYS A 419 -1.74 9.65 12.50
CA LYS A 419 -0.99 9.61 13.77
C LYS A 419 -0.76 10.99 14.36
N GLN A 420 -0.37 11.97 13.55
CA GLN A 420 -0.20 13.35 14.00
C GLN A 420 -1.51 13.94 14.52
N LEU A 421 -2.63 13.61 13.88
CA LEU A 421 -3.96 14.03 14.32
C LEU A 421 -4.34 13.37 15.64
N GLU A 422 -4.12 12.06 15.81
CA GLU A 422 -4.31 11.35 17.08
C GLU A 422 -3.47 11.96 18.21
N GLU A 423 -2.20 12.31 17.95
CA GLU A 423 -1.33 12.96 18.92
C GLU A 423 -1.84 14.36 19.32
N LEU A 424 -2.31 15.15 18.35
CA LEU A 424 -2.88 16.47 18.59
C LEU A 424 -4.19 16.40 19.37
N THR A 425 -5.07 15.45 19.04
CA THR A 425 -6.30 15.19 19.80
C THR A 425 -5.99 14.81 21.23
N ALA A 426 -5.05 13.88 21.46
CA ALA A 426 -4.64 13.50 22.81
C ALA A 426 -4.03 14.68 23.60
N LEU A 427 -3.32 15.60 22.93
CA LEU A 427 -2.81 16.82 23.56
C LEU A 427 -3.94 17.81 23.89
N GLN A 428 -4.95 17.92 23.04
CA GLN A 428 -6.14 18.73 23.28
C GLN A 428 -6.94 18.19 24.47
N ASP A 429 -7.19 16.88 24.53
CA ASP A 429 -7.91 16.25 25.64
C ASP A 429 -7.20 16.50 26.98
N ARG A 430 -5.87 16.37 27.00
CA ARG A 430 -5.07 16.70 28.20
C ARG A 430 -5.18 18.17 28.60
N ARG A 431 -5.26 19.09 27.64
CA ARG A 431 -5.46 20.52 27.91
C ARG A 431 -6.87 20.80 28.42
N GLU A 432 -7.88 20.13 27.89
CA GLU A 432 -9.26 20.26 28.34
C GLU A 432 -9.44 19.69 29.75
N GLN A 433 -8.84 18.53 30.04
CA GLN A 433 -8.80 17.98 31.39
C GLN A 433 -8.16 18.96 32.37
N ALA A 434 -6.99 19.51 32.05
CA ALA A 434 -6.33 20.50 32.90
C ALA A 434 -7.18 21.77 33.10
N ARG A 435 -7.94 22.21 32.08
CA ARG A 435 -8.89 23.33 32.22
C ARG A 435 -10.07 22.98 33.12
N GLN A 436 -10.61 21.77 33.03
CA GLN A 436 -11.70 21.31 33.91
C GLN A 436 -11.22 21.23 35.37
N ASP A 437 -10.02 20.70 35.61
CA ASP A 437 -9.42 20.64 36.94
C ASP A 437 -9.21 22.05 37.51
N LEU A 438 -8.70 23.00 36.71
CA LEU A 438 -8.57 24.40 37.10
C LEU A 438 -9.92 25.05 37.39
N LYS A 439 -10.95 24.78 36.59
CA LYS A 439 -12.31 25.28 36.83
C LYS A 439 -12.88 24.75 38.15
N GLY A 440 -12.67 23.48 38.47
CA GLY A 440 -13.07 22.91 39.76
C GLY A 440 -12.38 23.57 40.95
N LEU A 441 -11.10 23.93 40.80
CA LEU A 441 -10.36 24.72 41.78
C LEU A 441 -10.91 26.15 41.89
N GLU A 442 -11.17 26.83 40.76
CA GLU A 442 -11.77 28.17 40.73
C GLU A 442 -13.13 28.22 41.44
N GLU A 443 -14.00 27.24 41.20
CA GLU A 443 -15.30 27.12 41.87
C GLU A 443 -15.14 26.88 43.38
N THR A 444 -14.14 26.10 43.77
CA THR A 444 -13.84 25.84 45.20
C THR A 444 -13.33 27.10 45.87
N VAL A 445 -12.40 27.83 45.24
CA VAL A 445 -11.91 29.12 45.73
C VAL A 445 -13.04 30.14 45.83
N ALA A 446 -13.94 30.21 44.84
CA ALA A 446 -15.11 31.09 44.89
C ALA A 446 -16.04 30.78 46.07
N ARG A 447 -16.31 29.48 46.33
CA ARG A 447 -17.10 29.03 47.49
C ARG A 447 -16.45 29.39 48.83
N GLU A 448 -15.14 29.20 48.96
CA GLU A 448 -14.38 29.59 50.16
C GLU A 448 -14.40 31.13 50.35
N LEU A 449 -14.21 31.90 49.28
CA LEU A 449 -14.30 33.37 49.34
C LEU A 449 -15.70 33.84 49.74
N GLN A 450 -16.76 33.21 49.24
CA GLN A 450 -18.14 33.51 49.63
C GLN A 450 -18.36 33.18 51.11
N THR A 451 -17.83 32.05 51.59
CA THR A 451 -17.89 31.64 52.99
C THR A 451 -17.15 32.63 53.88
N LEU A 452 -15.93 33.03 53.51
CA LEU A 452 -15.16 34.07 54.19
C LEU A 452 -15.89 35.42 54.20
N HIS A 453 -16.53 35.79 53.09
CA HIS A 453 -17.35 36.99 53.02
C HIS A 453 -18.55 36.94 53.98
N SER A 454 -19.24 35.80 54.05
CA SER A 454 -20.35 35.56 54.99
C SER A 454 -19.87 35.64 56.45
N LEU A 455 -18.77 34.96 56.78
CA LEU A 455 -18.15 35.00 58.11
C LEU A 455 -17.71 36.42 58.49
N ARG A 456 -17.09 37.16 57.56
CA ARG A 456 -16.74 38.58 57.76
C ARG A 456 -17.98 39.42 58.04
N ARG A 457 -19.07 39.22 57.28
CA ARG A 457 -20.33 39.94 57.49
C ARG A 457 -20.92 39.64 58.87
N LEU A 458 -20.97 38.37 59.27
CA LEU A 458 -21.42 37.95 60.60
C LEU A 458 -20.53 38.52 61.70
N PHE A 459 -19.22 38.51 61.54
CA PHE A 459 -18.27 39.09 62.49
C PHE A 459 -18.45 40.61 62.64
N VAL A 460 -18.61 41.34 61.54
CA VAL A 460 -18.89 42.78 61.56
C VAL A 460 -20.24 43.07 62.21
N GLN A 461 -21.26 42.25 61.96
CA GLN A 461 -22.58 42.37 62.57
C GLN A 461 -22.52 42.09 64.09
N ASP A 462 -21.82 41.03 64.50
CA ASP A 462 -21.60 40.67 65.90
C ASP A 462 -20.80 41.76 66.63
N LEU A 463 -19.71 42.27 66.03
CA LEU A 463 -18.99 43.45 66.51
C LEU A 463 -19.89 44.67 66.65
N SER A 464 -20.67 45.01 65.63
CA SER A 464 -21.59 46.15 65.66
C SER A 464 -22.67 45.98 66.74
N SER A 465 -23.14 44.75 66.95
CA SER A 465 -24.11 44.43 67.99
C SER A 465 -23.49 44.53 69.39
N ARG A 466 -22.26 44.06 69.57
CA ARG A 466 -21.52 44.16 70.84
C ARG A 466 -21.10 45.60 71.13
N VAL A 467 -20.69 46.38 70.14
CA VAL A 467 -20.39 47.81 70.31
C VAL A 467 -21.67 48.56 70.71
N ARG A 468 -22.83 48.22 70.14
CA ARG A 468 -24.12 48.75 70.58
C ARG A 468 -24.50 48.29 71.99
N LYS A 469 -24.30 47.02 72.33
CA LYS A 469 -24.60 46.46 73.67
C LYS A 469 -23.63 46.96 74.76
N ASN A 470 -22.39 47.24 74.42
CA ASN A 470 -21.36 47.74 75.34
C ASN A 470 -21.42 49.26 75.53
N ALA A 471 -22.30 49.97 74.81
CA ALA A 471 -22.61 51.38 75.08
C ALA A 471 -23.60 51.53 76.26
N GLU A 472 -24.22 50.43 76.71
CA GLU A 472 -25.14 50.36 77.84
C GLU A 472 -24.75 49.17 78.75
N ASP A 473 -23.60 49.26 79.42
CA ASP A 473 -23.38 48.70 80.78
C ASP A 473 -21.87 48.68 81.13
N PRO A 474 -21.44 49.35 82.21
CA PRO A 474 -20.07 49.35 82.67
C PRO A 474 -19.87 48.30 83.79
N ASP A 475 -19.95 47.01 83.49
CA ASP A 475 -19.58 45.99 84.49
C ASP A 475 -19.23 44.61 83.90
N THR A 476 -18.03 44.43 83.32
CA THR A 476 -17.61 43.10 82.80
C THR A 476 -16.12 42.78 82.92
N THR A 477 -15.47 43.12 84.05
CA THR A 477 -14.03 42.81 84.23
C THR A 477 -13.71 41.31 84.29
N ALA A 478 -14.64 40.44 84.71
CA ALA A 478 -14.41 38.99 84.79
C ALA A 478 -14.70 38.26 83.46
N ALA A 479 -15.81 38.59 82.79
CA ALA A 479 -16.16 38.02 81.50
C ALA A 479 -15.17 38.46 80.40
N GLN A 480 -14.63 39.69 80.48
CA GLN A 480 -13.54 40.13 79.61
C GLN A 480 -12.28 39.30 79.79
N ARG A 481 -11.90 38.94 81.03
CA ARG A 481 -10.71 38.10 81.28
C ARG A 481 -10.83 36.69 80.69
N GLN A 482 -11.99 36.04 80.82
CA GLN A 482 -12.22 34.74 80.16
C GLN A 482 -12.19 34.85 78.63
N LYS A 483 -12.74 35.93 78.08
CA LYS A 483 -12.72 36.17 76.63
C LYS A 483 -11.31 36.46 76.11
N ILE A 484 -10.50 37.21 76.86
CA ILE A 484 -9.09 37.44 76.57
C ILE A 484 -8.34 36.10 76.60
N SER A 485 -8.53 35.28 77.64
CA SER A 485 -7.90 33.96 77.73
C SER A 485 -8.28 33.02 76.56
N PHE A 486 -9.54 33.04 76.12
CA PHE A 486 -9.98 32.27 74.95
C PHE A 486 -9.36 32.76 73.65
N LEU A 487 -9.23 34.08 73.48
CA LEU A 487 -8.59 34.68 72.32
C LEU A 487 -7.08 34.43 72.31
N GLU A 488 -6.42 34.47 73.46
CA GLU A 488 -5.00 34.13 73.62
C GLU A 488 -4.73 32.67 73.23
N ASN A 489 -5.56 31.72 73.66
CA ASN A 489 -5.42 30.31 73.29
C ASN A 489 -5.65 30.09 71.78
N ASN A 490 -6.68 30.73 71.20
CA ASN A 490 -6.90 30.67 69.74
C ASN A 490 -5.73 31.25 68.97
N LEU A 491 -5.18 32.38 69.42
CA LEU A 491 -4.04 33.03 68.78
C LEU A 491 -2.78 32.14 68.89
N GLU A 492 -2.60 31.45 70.01
CA GLU A 492 -1.52 30.48 70.20
C GLU A 492 -1.67 29.25 69.29
N GLN A 493 -2.88 28.71 69.16
CA GLN A 493 -3.18 27.60 68.24
C GLN A 493 -2.95 27.99 66.78
N LEU A 494 -3.46 29.16 66.37
CA LEU A 494 -3.25 29.67 65.02
C LEU A 494 -1.76 29.88 64.71
N THR A 495 -1.01 30.38 65.69
CA THR A 495 0.44 30.53 65.60
C THR A 495 1.15 29.17 65.47
N LYS A 496 0.69 28.13 66.17
CA LYS A 496 1.24 26.76 66.05
C LYS A 496 0.98 26.19 64.66
N VAL A 497 -0.24 26.31 64.14
CA VAL A 497 -0.60 25.86 62.78
C VAL A 497 0.20 26.62 61.73
N HIS A 498 0.32 27.95 61.86
CA HIS A 498 1.10 28.77 60.95
C HIS A 498 2.59 28.36 60.95
N LYS A 499 3.18 28.16 62.13
CA LYS A 499 4.56 27.64 62.25
C LYS A 499 4.71 26.26 61.63
N GLN A 500 3.71 25.39 61.75
CA GLN A 500 3.73 24.07 61.12
C GLN A 500 3.67 24.18 59.60
N LEU A 501 2.74 24.96 59.05
CA LEU A 501 2.63 25.19 57.61
C LEU A 501 3.90 25.82 57.02
N LEU A 502 4.57 26.71 57.75
CA LEU A 502 5.85 27.26 57.32
C LEU A 502 6.96 26.19 57.26
N ARG A 503 6.99 25.26 58.23
CA ARG A 503 7.92 24.12 58.20
C ARG A 503 7.60 23.18 57.04
N ASP A 504 6.34 22.79 56.88
CA ASP A 504 5.90 21.91 55.79
C ASP A 504 6.19 22.56 54.42
N ASN A 505 6.00 23.88 54.29
CA ASN A 505 6.34 24.60 53.06
C ASN A 505 7.84 24.62 52.80
N ALA A 506 8.66 24.76 53.84
CA ALA A 506 10.12 24.68 53.72
C ALA A 506 10.57 23.27 53.31
N ASP A 507 9.97 22.22 53.88
CA ASP A 507 10.25 20.83 53.54
C ASP A 507 9.83 20.51 52.09
N LEU A 508 8.65 20.97 51.68
CA LEU A 508 8.18 20.83 50.29
C LEU A 508 9.10 21.56 49.30
N ARG A 509 9.57 22.77 49.63
CA ARG A 509 10.56 23.50 48.81
C ARG A 509 11.88 22.73 48.67
N CYS A 510 12.27 21.93 49.67
CA CYS A 510 13.44 21.07 49.62
C CYS A 510 13.19 19.76 48.82
N GLU A 511 11.97 19.23 48.82
CA GLU A 511 11.60 18.00 48.11
C GLU A 511 11.35 18.21 46.61
N ILE A 512 10.76 19.34 46.21
CA ILE A 512 10.53 19.69 44.80
C ILE A 512 11.78 19.48 43.92
N PRO A 513 12.97 20.03 44.24
CA PRO A 513 14.16 19.84 43.40
C PRO A 513 14.66 18.39 43.36
N LYS A 514 14.38 17.57 44.39
CA LYS A 514 14.73 16.14 44.38
C LYS A 514 13.82 15.37 43.43
N LEU A 515 12.52 15.66 43.46
CA LEU A 515 11.55 15.08 42.54
C LEU A 515 11.82 15.51 41.09
N GLU A 516 12.14 16.79 40.85
CA GLU A 516 12.55 17.27 39.54
C GLU A 516 13.80 16.56 39.00
N LYS A 517 14.81 16.33 39.85
CA LYS A 517 16.00 15.55 39.46
C LYS A 517 15.67 14.10 39.11
N ARG A 518 14.81 13.44 39.89
CA ARG A 518 14.34 12.07 39.60
C ARG A 518 13.54 12.01 38.29
N PHE A 519 12.70 13.01 38.05
CA PHE A 519 11.91 13.11 36.83
C PHE A 519 12.81 13.31 35.60
N ARG A 520 13.80 14.22 35.67
CA ARG A 520 14.80 14.40 34.60
C ARG A 520 15.58 13.12 34.32
N ALA A 521 16.08 12.44 35.35
CA ALA A 521 16.76 11.16 35.18
C ALA A 521 15.87 10.09 34.52
N THR A 522 14.56 10.11 34.83
CA THR A 522 13.59 9.21 34.18
C THR A 522 13.41 9.55 32.70
N ILE A 523 13.28 10.84 32.37
CA ILE A 523 13.21 11.30 30.97
C ILE A 523 14.46 10.89 30.20
N ASP A 524 15.65 11.11 30.76
CA ASP A 524 16.92 10.78 30.09
C ASP A 524 17.06 9.26 29.89
N ARG A 525 16.61 8.45 30.85
CA ARG A 525 16.54 7.00 30.71
C ARG A 525 15.58 6.56 29.60
N VAL A 526 14.41 7.20 29.49
CA VAL A 526 13.43 6.91 28.43
C VAL A 526 14.03 7.24 27.07
N LYS A 527 14.64 8.42 26.91
CA LYS A 527 15.33 8.80 25.65
C LYS A 527 16.42 7.81 25.25
N ALA A 528 17.22 7.34 26.22
CA ALA A 528 18.25 6.34 25.96
C ALA A 528 17.65 5.02 25.46
N LEU A 529 16.53 4.58 26.06
CA LEU A 529 15.81 3.38 25.63
C LEU A 529 15.16 3.54 24.25
N GLU A 530 14.60 4.71 23.94
CA GLU A 530 14.04 5.03 22.63
C GLU A 530 15.12 4.98 21.53
N SER A 531 16.29 5.57 21.79
CA SER A 531 17.44 5.49 20.88
C SER A 531 17.91 4.05 20.68
N ALA A 532 18.07 3.27 21.76
CA ALA A 532 18.45 1.87 21.67
C ALA A 532 17.43 1.03 20.89
N LEU A 533 16.12 1.30 21.06
CA LEU A 533 15.06 0.64 20.31
C LEU A 533 15.13 0.99 18.82
N LYS A 534 15.40 2.26 18.49
CA LYS A 534 15.56 2.71 17.10
C LYS A 534 16.76 2.02 16.44
N GLU A 535 17.91 1.98 17.11
CA GLU A 535 19.11 1.29 16.62
C GLU A 535 18.87 -0.20 16.44
N ALA A 536 18.17 -0.86 17.37
CA ALA A 536 17.81 -2.27 17.25
C ALA A 536 16.90 -2.54 16.03
N LYS A 537 15.91 -1.66 15.78
CA LYS A 537 15.05 -1.75 14.59
C LYS A 537 15.82 -1.56 13.29
N GLU A 538 16.72 -0.58 13.24
CA GLU A 538 17.58 -0.34 12.08
C GLU A 538 18.54 -1.50 11.82
N SER A 539 19.12 -2.07 12.88
CA SER A 539 19.97 -3.27 12.80
C SER A 539 19.20 -4.46 12.26
N ALA A 540 18.00 -4.73 12.79
CA ALA A 540 17.15 -5.82 12.32
C ALA A 540 16.70 -5.62 10.85
N ALA A 541 16.41 -4.40 10.45
CA ALA A 541 16.07 -4.08 9.06
C ALA A 541 17.26 -4.31 8.10
N LYS A 542 18.48 -3.93 8.51
CA LYS A 542 19.71 -4.21 7.76
C LYS A 542 19.95 -5.71 7.62
N GLU A 543 19.76 -6.47 8.68
CA GLU A 543 19.92 -7.93 8.66
C GLU A 543 18.91 -8.60 7.71
N ARG A 544 17.62 -8.19 7.77
CA ARG A 544 16.60 -8.65 6.81
C ARG A 544 17.00 -8.35 5.36
N LYS A 545 17.55 -7.17 5.08
CA LYS A 545 18.02 -6.80 3.74
C LYS A 545 19.20 -7.67 3.29
N GLN A 546 20.13 -8.00 4.19
CA GLN A 546 21.23 -8.90 3.90
C GLN A 546 20.74 -10.33 3.60
N TYR A 547 19.81 -10.85 4.41
CA TYR A 547 19.19 -12.16 4.14
C TYR A 547 18.46 -12.16 2.80
N GLN A 548 17.70 -11.11 2.49
CA GLN A 548 17.00 -11.00 1.21
C GLN A 548 17.98 -11.04 0.03
N GLN A 549 19.06 -10.25 0.10
CA GLN A 549 20.11 -10.26 -0.92
C GLN A 549 20.77 -11.64 -1.08
N GLU A 550 21.01 -12.36 0.01
CA GLU A 550 21.57 -13.70 -0.04
C GLU A 550 20.58 -14.73 -0.61
N MET A 551 19.29 -14.61 -0.27
CA MET A 551 18.22 -15.43 -0.88
C MET A 551 18.11 -15.18 -2.38
N ASP A 552 18.22 -13.92 -2.82
CA ASP A 552 18.15 -13.57 -4.25
C ASP A 552 19.39 -14.08 -5.00
N ARG A 553 20.59 -14.02 -4.39
CA ARG A 553 21.80 -14.67 -4.94
C ARG A 553 21.64 -16.18 -5.07
N ILE A 554 21.05 -16.84 -4.08
CA ILE A 554 20.78 -18.28 -4.13
C ILE A 554 19.76 -18.59 -5.22
N LYS A 555 18.71 -17.80 -5.38
CA LYS A 555 17.73 -17.93 -6.48
C LYS A 555 18.41 -17.77 -7.85
N GLU A 556 19.24 -16.75 -8.05
CA GLU A 556 19.98 -16.56 -9.29
C GLU A 556 20.97 -17.72 -9.57
N ALA A 557 21.61 -18.25 -8.52
CA ALA A 557 22.49 -19.41 -8.64
C ALA A 557 21.73 -20.73 -8.93
N ALA A 558 20.49 -20.85 -8.45
CA ALA A 558 19.63 -22.00 -8.69
C ALA A 558 18.94 -21.97 -10.07
N VAL A 559 18.73 -20.77 -10.65
CA VAL A 559 18.07 -20.57 -11.95
C VAL A 559 19.05 -20.69 -13.13
N LYS A 560 20.37 -20.70 -12.91
CA LYS A 560 21.33 -21.04 -13.97
C LYS A 560 21.36 -22.56 -14.23
N PRO A 561 21.06 -23.04 -15.46
CA PRO A 561 21.25 -24.45 -15.79
C PRO A 561 22.74 -24.82 -15.68
N LYS A 562 23.03 -25.91 -14.97
CA LYS A 562 24.36 -26.56 -14.92
C LYS A 562 24.76 -26.99 -16.33
N ASN A 563 25.44 -26.12 -17.06
CA ASN A 563 26.17 -26.51 -18.26
C ASN A 563 27.50 -27.14 -17.81
N MET A 564 27.45 -28.45 -17.60
CA MET A 564 28.58 -29.32 -17.24
C MET A 564 29.57 -29.42 -18.40
N GLY A 565 30.53 -28.50 -18.47
CA GLY A 565 31.72 -28.63 -19.31
C GLY A 565 32.71 -29.63 -18.72
N ARG A 566 32.85 -30.80 -19.36
CA ARG A 566 33.87 -31.83 -19.08
C ARG A 566 35.30 -31.32 -19.34
N ARG A 567 36.24 -31.84 -18.51
CA ARG A 567 37.72 -32.05 -18.65
C ARG A 567 38.48 -31.39 -17.48
N ASN A 568 39.44 -31.99 -16.78
CA ASN A 568 40.10 -33.30 -16.85
C ASN A 568 40.58 -33.69 -15.43
N SER A 569 40.72 -35.00 -15.24
CA SER A 569 41.33 -35.70 -14.12
C SER A 569 42.75 -35.25 -13.76
N ALA A 570 43.03 -35.12 -12.45
CA ALA A 570 44.33 -35.42 -11.87
C ALA A 570 44.15 -35.90 -10.42
N ILE A 571 44.45 -37.18 -10.20
CA ILE A 571 44.69 -37.80 -8.89
C ILE A 571 46.20 -37.62 -8.59
N ILE A 572 46.55 -37.67 -7.29
CA ILE A 572 47.88 -37.71 -6.61
C ILE A 572 48.04 -36.43 -5.76
N GLY A 573 48.26 -36.45 -4.45
CA GLY A 573 48.52 -37.50 -3.47
C GLY A 573 48.61 -36.87 -2.06
N LEU A 574 48.52 -37.71 -1.04
CA LEU A 574 48.50 -37.44 0.40
C LEU A 574 49.43 -36.31 0.91
N SER A 575 48.98 -35.57 1.93
CA SER A 575 49.70 -35.51 3.23
C SER A 575 48.91 -34.78 4.33
N VAL A 576 48.76 -35.49 5.45
CA VAL A 576 48.39 -34.95 6.77
C VAL A 576 49.65 -34.35 7.41
N ARG A 577 49.67 -33.05 7.72
CA ARG A 577 50.17 -32.50 8.99
C ARG A 577 49.98 -30.99 9.14
N VAL A 578 49.20 -30.62 10.16
CA VAL A 578 49.46 -29.66 11.25
C VAL A 578 50.37 -28.44 10.96
N GLY A 579 49.82 -27.23 11.13
CA GLY A 579 50.59 -26.01 11.42
C GLY A 579 49.82 -24.69 11.30
N ARG A 580 49.45 -24.11 12.46
CA ARG A 580 49.32 -22.66 12.83
C ARG A 580 49.20 -21.62 11.69
N ALA A 581 48.30 -20.63 11.74
CA ALA A 581 48.16 -19.66 12.82
C ALA A 581 46.83 -18.88 12.71
N GLY A 582 46.12 -18.76 13.83
CA GLY A 582 45.04 -17.79 14.03
C GLY A 582 45.19 -17.18 15.42
N TYR A 583 45.72 -15.95 15.49
CA TYR A 583 45.44 -15.00 16.57
C TYR A 583 44.08 -14.38 16.23
N GLY A 584 43.09 -14.18 17.10
CA GLY A 584 42.99 -14.28 18.54
C GLY A 584 41.88 -13.31 18.96
N ARG A 585 40.68 -13.82 19.28
CA ARG A 585 39.77 -13.16 20.23
C ARG A 585 38.91 -14.22 20.89
N SER A 586 39.15 -14.34 22.19
CA SER A 586 38.64 -15.33 23.12
C SER A 586 37.14 -15.21 23.33
N PHE A 587 36.43 -16.31 23.07
CA PHE A 587 35.24 -16.69 23.81
C PHE A 587 35.69 -17.16 25.21
N GLN A 588 35.25 -16.46 26.25
CA GLN A 588 35.20 -17.02 27.60
C GLN A 588 33.76 -17.36 27.93
N SER A 589 33.50 -18.66 27.99
CA SER A 589 32.40 -19.26 28.73
C SER A 589 32.61 -18.97 30.22
N VAL A 590 31.64 -18.30 30.84
CA VAL A 590 31.49 -18.24 32.29
C VAL A 590 30.02 -18.44 32.64
N GLY A 591 29.74 -19.55 33.33
CA GLY A 591 28.81 -19.57 34.46
C GLY A 591 27.32 -19.53 34.14
N ALA A 592 26.74 -20.71 33.94
CA ALA A 592 25.36 -20.95 34.31
C ALA A 592 25.24 -20.83 35.84
N THR A 593 24.58 -19.78 36.33
CA THR A 593 24.07 -19.72 37.70
C THR A 593 22.58 -19.42 37.68
N ALA A 594 21.83 -20.49 37.97
CA ALA A 594 20.61 -20.54 38.75
C ALA A 594 19.82 -19.24 38.90
N TRP A 595 18.70 -19.18 38.19
CA TRP A 595 17.55 -18.36 38.52
C TRP A 595 17.04 -18.79 39.89
N LYS A 596 17.25 -17.95 40.91
CA LYS A 596 16.64 -18.10 42.23
C LYS A 596 15.52 -17.09 42.35
N GLU A 597 14.29 -17.61 42.36
CA GLU A 597 13.09 -16.92 42.82
C GLU A 597 13.36 -16.12 44.11
N ARG A 598 13.04 -14.83 44.07
CA ARG A 598 12.64 -14.05 45.25
C ARG A 598 11.45 -13.17 44.87
N SER A 599 10.29 -13.79 45.07
CA SER A 599 9.04 -13.34 45.70
C SER A 599 8.47 -11.91 45.47
N PRO A 600 7.13 -11.81 45.55
CA PRO A 600 6.37 -10.64 45.12
C PRO A 600 6.20 -9.61 46.25
N LEU A 601 6.11 -8.33 45.87
CA LEU A 601 5.60 -7.28 46.76
C LEU A 601 4.10 -7.49 46.96
N VAL A 602 3.77 -8.12 48.09
CA VAL A 602 2.42 -8.28 48.61
C VAL A 602 1.92 -6.93 49.13
N LEU A 603 0.80 -6.48 48.55
CA LEU A 603 -0.13 -5.52 49.14
C LEU A 603 -0.53 -6.00 50.54
N LYS A 604 -0.14 -5.28 51.60
CA LYS A 604 -0.68 -5.50 52.95
C LYS A 604 -1.97 -4.68 53.12
N PRO A 605 -3.06 -5.30 53.59
CA PRO A 605 -4.26 -4.60 54.00
C PRO A 605 -4.08 -4.00 55.39
N VAL A 606 -4.65 -2.82 55.59
CA VAL A 606 -4.84 -2.18 56.89
C VAL A 606 -5.92 -2.97 57.65
N ARG A 607 -5.53 -3.66 58.73
CA ARG A 607 -6.46 -4.05 59.81
C ARG A 607 -6.00 -3.37 61.09
N GLY A 608 -6.82 -2.45 61.56
CA GLY A 608 -6.72 -1.89 62.90
C GLY A 608 -7.11 -2.94 63.95
N THR A 609 -6.32 -3.02 65.00
CA THR A 609 -6.71 -3.61 66.27
C THR A 609 -6.87 -2.49 67.28
N MET A 610 -8.11 -2.29 67.74
CA MET A 610 -8.43 -1.61 68.97
C MET A 610 -7.83 -2.36 70.17
N SER A 611 -7.48 -1.56 71.18
CA SER A 611 -7.59 -1.77 72.64
C SER A 611 -6.30 -1.88 73.45
N ARG A 612 -6.12 -0.82 74.27
CA ARG A 612 -5.80 -0.78 75.72
C ARG A 612 -4.40 -1.31 76.12
N CYS A 613 -3.64 -0.74 77.08
CA CYS A 613 -3.96 0.09 78.23
C CYS A 613 -2.66 0.70 78.84
N CYS A 614 -2.81 1.79 79.59
CA CYS A 614 -2.03 2.24 80.75
C CYS A 614 -0.56 2.70 80.58
N SER A 615 -0.32 4.02 80.62
CA SER A 615 -0.06 4.79 81.85
C SER A 615 -0.18 6.28 81.58
#